data_AF-A0A0M0JGI3-F1
#
_entry.id   AF-A0A0M0JGI3-F1
#
_cell.length_a   1.000
_cell.length_b   1.000
_cell.length_c   1.000
_cell.angle_alpha   90.00
_cell.angle_beta   90.00
_cell.angle_gamma   90.00
#
_symmetry.space_group_name_H-M   'P 1'
#
loop_
_entity.id
_entity.type
_entity.pdbx_description
1 polymer ?
#
loop_
_entity_poly.entity_id
_entity_poly.type
_entity_poly.pdbx_seq_one_letter_code
_entity_poly.pdbx_strand_id
1 'polypeptide(L)'
;MHDSLISSLSLLGVPQPLALRLAHHAGAAGMPLDGALARVSQLQFGVQNSIVSLHDATTMLSEQPECLRRDIRASLVTEAVVCVSKPYDMQMSLDKAGPRWPGEISVRDWLAAEHPETLTEDGEARLCHNLDFATSGVLIAAKSHVAAADVSRCFRDRLARKVYCALVFGHPSWEATQWDDRIMENGRRFKQRISGGGKAAQTDVVVGARGVLRVGQHAGREASLLWLFPHTGRRHQLRLHCSHHQHAIVGDATYAEDKLMYRMFLHAAALELPLERSDPLRVADPLQPHGWSHVFESGGSIHLPDGWSSEDLLGASSAVLGDGWSSEALLGASSAVLGDGWSSEALLGASSAVLGETVDGPKWAVAEAAEAAEGLTKVDGMRLMADKEAKAFTTKAFTMEAFTTKAFTMEGFLSMLTPGAVLAKAGLSGTTAAMLKPGVLVAKAGVTAP
;
A
#
# COMPACT_ATOMS: atom_id res chain seq x y z
N MET A 1 6.82 -21.67 -9.24
CA MET A 1 6.81 -20.21 -9.02
C MET A 1 8.21 -19.69 -8.75
N HIS A 2 8.92 -20.22 -7.75
CA HIS A 2 10.18 -19.65 -7.28
C HIS A 2 11.33 -19.73 -8.32
N ASP A 3 11.53 -20.86 -9.01
CA ASP A 3 12.71 -21.05 -9.87
C ASP A 3 12.78 -20.06 -11.05
N SER A 4 11.65 -19.81 -11.73
CA SER A 4 11.59 -18.85 -12.84
C SER A 4 11.87 -17.41 -12.39
N LEU A 5 11.35 -17.03 -11.22
CA LEU A 5 11.59 -15.71 -10.64
C LEU A 5 13.05 -15.56 -10.18
N ILE A 6 13.61 -16.58 -9.50
CA ILE A 6 15.02 -16.62 -9.08
C ILE A 6 15.94 -16.51 -10.30
N SER A 7 15.65 -17.28 -11.35
CA SER A 7 16.41 -17.24 -12.60
C SER A 7 16.37 -15.84 -13.23
N SER A 8 15.19 -15.23 -13.29
CA SER A 8 15.03 -13.88 -13.84
C SER A 8 15.75 -12.82 -13.00
N LEU A 9 15.68 -12.89 -11.67
CA LEU A 9 16.42 -12.01 -10.77
C LEU A 9 17.94 -12.20 -10.92
N SER A 10 18.39 -13.43 -11.11
CA SER A 10 19.82 -13.72 -11.36
C SER A 10 20.28 -13.12 -12.69
N LEU A 11 19.46 -13.18 -13.75
CA LEU A 11 19.73 -12.53 -15.03
C LEU A 11 19.77 -11.00 -14.95
N LEU A 12 19.03 -10.40 -13.99
CA LEU A 12 19.13 -8.97 -13.69
C LEU A 12 20.46 -8.63 -13.01
N GLY A 13 21.19 -9.61 -12.45
CA GLY A 13 22.41 -9.39 -11.66
C GLY A 13 22.16 -9.30 -10.15
N VAL A 14 20.98 -9.73 -9.68
CA VAL A 14 20.66 -9.79 -8.25
C VAL A 14 21.39 -10.98 -7.62
N PRO A 15 22.12 -10.80 -6.49
CA PRO A 15 22.80 -11.89 -5.81
C PRO A 15 21.85 -13.02 -5.40
N GLN A 16 22.30 -14.27 -5.54
CA GLN A 16 21.47 -15.46 -5.29
C GLN A 16 20.77 -15.47 -3.91
N PRO A 17 21.42 -15.09 -2.78
CA PRO A 17 20.73 -15.02 -1.49
C PRO A 17 19.58 -14.01 -1.46
N LEU A 18 19.71 -12.89 -2.17
CA LEU A 18 18.64 -11.90 -2.28
C LEU A 18 17.53 -12.41 -3.22
N ALA A 19 17.87 -13.03 -4.34
CA ALA A 19 16.90 -13.61 -5.26
C ALA A 19 16.01 -14.67 -4.59
N LEU A 20 16.59 -15.54 -3.74
CA LEU A 20 15.85 -16.52 -2.95
C LEU A 20 14.88 -15.87 -1.97
N ARG A 21 15.33 -14.83 -1.24
CA ARG A 21 14.47 -14.08 -0.30
C ARG A 21 13.31 -13.39 -1.01
N LEU A 22 13.57 -12.75 -2.15
CA LEU A 22 12.54 -12.10 -2.95
C LEU A 22 11.51 -13.10 -3.49
N ALA A 23 11.97 -14.25 -3.97
CA ALA A 23 11.07 -15.29 -4.44
C ALA A 23 10.21 -15.84 -3.29
N HIS A 24 10.79 -16.08 -2.12
CA HIS A 24 10.04 -16.50 -0.94
C HIS A 24 9.01 -15.44 -0.52
N HIS A 25 9.41 -14.17 -0.45
CA HIS A 25 8.51 -13.05 -0.15
C HIS A 25 7.35 -12.98 -1.15
N ALA A 26 7.62 -13.05 -2.45
CA ALA A 26 6.59 -13.02 -3.48
C ALA A 26 5.57 -14.17 -3.30
N GLY A 27 6.04 -15.38 -3.00
CA GLY A 27 5.16 -16.51 -2.71
C GLY A 27 4.34 -16.33 -1.43
N ALA A 28 4.97 -15.89 -0.33
CA ALA A 28 4.30 -15.66 0.94
C ALA A 28 3.26 -14.52 0.86
N ALA A 29 3.54 -13.49 0.06
CA ALA A 29 2.65 -12.35 -0.17
C ALA A 29 1.58 -12.61 -1.25
N GLY A 30 1.52 -13.83 -1.80
CA GLY A 30 0.54 -14.23 -2.82
C GLY A 30 0.67 -13.47 -4.14
N MET A 31 1.86 -12.99 -4.49
CA MET A 31 2.07 -12.22 -5.72
C MET A 31 1.93 -13.11 -6.96
N PRO A 32 1.18 -12.69 -8.00
CA PRO A 32 1.13 -13.38 -9.28
C PRO A 32 2.52 -13.44 -9.93
N LEU A 33 2.93 -14.64 -10.32
CA LEU A 33 4.25 -14.88 -10.91
C LEU A 33 4.48 -14.02 -12.15
N ASP A 34 3.50 -13.95 -13.05
CA ASP A 34 3.61 -13.20 -14.29
C ASP A 34 3.79 -11.71 -14.04
N GLY A 35 3.12 -11.17 -13.02
CA GLY A 35 3.29 -9.79 -12.59
C GLY A 35 4.70 -9.50 -12.07
N ALA A 36 5.22 -10.39 -11.23
CA ALA A 36 6.58 -10.29 -10.69
C ALA A 36 7.64 -10.43 -11.80
N LEU A 37 7.47 -11.39 -12.72
CA LEU A 37 8.36 -11.57 -13.87
C LEU A 37 8.35 -10.35 -14.79
N ALA A 38 7.16 -9.81 -15.11
CA ALA A 38 7.04 -8.60 -15.92
C ALA A 38 7.77 -7.41 -15.28
N ARG A 39 7.71 -7.27 -13.95
CA ARG A 39 8.47 -6.24 -13.24
C ARG A 39 9.98 -6.46 -13.33
N VAL A 40 10.44 -7.69 -13.13
CA VAL A 40 11.88 -8.00 -13.25
C VAL A 40 12.36 -7.72 -14.67
N SER A 41 11.59 -8.08 -15.71
CA SER A 41 11.91 -7.76 -17.10
C SER A 41 11.94 -6.26 -17.39
N GLN A 42 11.06 -5.47 -16.78
CA GLN A 42 11.11 -4.01 -16.84
C GLN A 42 12.40 -3.45 -16.22
N LEU A 43 12.80 -3.95 -15.04
CA LEU A 43 14.05 -3.55 -14.39
C LEU A 43 15.27 -3.96 -15.20
N GLN A 44 15.30 -5.18 -15.75
CA GLN A 44 16.37 -5.68 -16.62
C GLN A 44 16.59 -4.77 -17.81
N PHE A 45 15.50 -4.42 -18.51
CA PHE A 45 15.61 -3.48 -19.61
C PHE A 45 16.12 -2.11 -19.15
N GLY A 46 15.61 -1.62 -18.02
CA GLY A 46 16.04 -0.34 -17.45
C GLY A 46 17.54 -0.30 -17.20
N VAL A 47 18.10 -1.37 -16.63
CA VAL A 47 19.55 -1.53 -16.41
C VAL A 47 20.31 -1.60 -17.73
N GLN A 48 19.86 -2.43 -18.68
CA GLN A 48 20.49 -2.58 -20.00
C GLN A 48 20.53 -1.27 -20.81
N ASN A 49 19.55 -0.39 -20.62
CA ASN A 49 19.43 0.87 -21.34
C ASN A 49 19.87 2.09 -20.50
N SER A 50 20.56 1.88 -19.36
CA SER A 50 21.03 2.95 -18.48
C SER A 50 19.94 3.91 -17.99
N ILE A 51 18.70 3.43 -17.90
CA ILE A 51 17.56 4.18 -17.33
C ILE A 51 17.64 4.17 -15.80
N VAL A 52 18.04 3.03 -15.23
CA VAL A 52 18.28 2.79 -13.80
C VAL A 52 19.61 2.05 -13.65
N SER A 53 20.37 2.31 -12.60
CA SER A 53 21.59 1.55 -12.34
C SER A 53 21.27 0.16 -11.77
N LEU A 54 22.16 -0.81 -11.94
CA LEU A 54 22.02 -2.12 -11.29
C LEU A 54 21.96 -1.97 -9.76
N HIS A 55 22.74 -1.03 -9.22
CA HIS A 55 22.72 -0.72 -7.79
C HIS A 55 21.33 -0.26 -7.35
N ASP A 56 20.75 0.75 -8.00
CA ASP A 56 19.43 1.28 -7.64
C ASP A 56 18.32 0.23 -7.81
N ALA A 57 18.38 -0.58 -8.87
CA ALA A 57 17.42 -1.67 -9.07
C ALA A 57 17.50 -2.73 -7.96
N THR A 58 18.72 -3.08 -7.54
CA THR A 58 18.96 -4.05 -6.46
C THR A 58 18.51 -3.48 -5.11
N THR A 59 18.84 -2.22 -4.83
CA THR A 59 18.42 -1.49 -3.63
C THR A 59 16.89 -1.40 -3.55
N MET A 60 16.23 -1.05 -4.66
CA MET A 60 14.77 -1.04 -4.75
C MET A 60 14.17 -2.41 -4.43
N LEU A 61 14.70 -3.48 -5.01
CA LEU A 61 14.23 -4.83 -4.75
C LEU A 61 14.44 -5.23 -3.28
N SER A 62 15.60 -4.90 -2.69
CA SER A 62 15.91 -5.30 -1.31
C SER A 62 15.14 -4.51 -0.25
N GLU A 63 14.94 -3.20 -0.47
CA GLU A 63 14.31 -2.32 0.51
C GLU A 63 12.79 -2.23 0.35
N GLN A 64 12.29 -2.48 -0.87
CA GLN A 64 10.89 -2.33 -1.24
C GLN A 64 10.45 -3.54 -2.10
N PRO A 65 10.44 -4.77 -1.55
CA PRO A 65 10.13 -5.99 -2.29
C PRO A 65 8.70 -6.01 -2.87
N GLU A 66 7.79 -5.19 -2.33
CA GLU A 66 6.47 -4.91 -2.86
C GLU A 66 6.50 -4.36 -4.29
N CYS A 67 7.65 -3.85 -4.75
CA CYS A 67 7.81 -3.40 -6.13
C CYS A 67 7.54 -4.48 -7.17
N LEU A 68 7.65 -5.77 -6.78
CA LEU A 68 7.34 -6.94 -7.61
C LEU A 68 5.84 -7.17 -7.79
N ARG A 69 4.98 -6.57 -6.97
CA ARG A 69 3.54 -6.75 -7.05
C ARG A 69 2.98 -5.97 -8.25
N ARG A 70 2.32 -6.68 -9.17
CA ARG A 70 1.74 -6.10 -10.39
C ARG A 70 0.40 -6.76 -10.71
N ASP A 71 -0.51 -6.66 -9.75
CA ASP A 71 -1.76 -7.40 -9.75
C ASP A 71 -2.79 -6.61 -10.55
N ILE A 72 -3.14 -7.13 -11.72
CA ILE A 72 -4.31 -6.68 -12.48
C ILE A 72 -5.49 -7.61 -12.14
N ARG A 73 -6.65 -7.02 -11.85
CA ARG A 73 -7.87 -7.74 -11.52
C ARG A 73 -9.10 -6.91 -11.90
N ALA A 74 -10.25 -7.57 -12.04
CA ALA A 74 -11.53 -6.86 -12.03
C ALA A 74 -11.85 -6.42 -10.59
N SER A 75 -12.11 -5.12 -10.37
CA SER A 75 -12.64 -4.59 -9.11
C SER A 75 -14.16 -4.71 -9.02
N LEU A 76 -14.85 -4.65 -10.17
CA LEU A 76 -16.30 -4.84 -10.27
C LEU A 76 -16.65 -5.32 -11.68
N VAL A 77 -17.54 -6.32 -11.78
CA VAL A 77 -18.09 -6.79 -13.05
C VAL A 77 -19.61 -6.65 -12.99
N THR A 78 -20.18 -6.01 -14.01
CA THR A 78 -21.62 -5.85 -14.17
C THR A 78 -22.05 -6.38 -15.54
N GLU A 79 -23.34 -6.33 -15.86
CA GLU A 79 -23.84 -6.62 -17.21
C GLU A 79 -23.32 -5.63 -18.26
N ALA A 80 -23.08 -4.38 -17.90
CA ALA A 80 -22.69 -3.33 -18.84
C ALA A 80 -21.17 -3.16 -18.97
N VAL A 81 -20.43 -3.31 -17.87
CA VAL A 81 -19.01 -2.93 -17.78
C VAL A 81 -18.19 -3.88 -16.90
N VAL A 82 -16.89 -3.90 -17.17
CA VAL A 82 -15.82 -4.44 -16.32
C VAL A 82 -15.00 -3.25 -15.81
N CYS A 83 -14.92 -3.09 -14.49
CA CYS A 83 -14.02 -2.15 -13.84
C CYS A 83 -12.74 -2.90 -13.46
N VAL A 84 -11.60 -2.37 -13.88
CA VAL A 84 -10.27 -2.96 -13.73
C VAL A 84 -9.51 -2.17 -12.66
N SER A 85 -8.95 -2.88 -11.68
CA SER A 85 -7.90 -2.37 -10.80
C SER A 85 -6.57 -2.45 -11.56
N LYS A 86 -6.21 -1.40 -12.29
CA LYS A 86 -4.96 -1.37 -13.06
C LYS A 86 -3.77 -1.20 -12.11
N PRO A 87 -2.72 -2.03 -12.17
CA PRO A 87 -1.49 -1.77 -11.41
C PRO A 87 -0.72 -0.57 -11.99
N TYR A 88 0.26 -0.06 -11.23
CA TYR A 88 1.19 0.94 -11.73
C TYR A 88 2.12 0.32 -12.79
N ASP A 89 2.80 1.18 -13.55
CA ASP A 89 3.76 0.78 -14.59
C ASP A 89 3.22 -0.28 -15.58
N MET A 90 1.94 -0.18 -15.91
CA MET A 90 1.29 -1.07 -16.86
C MET A 90 0.73 -0.28 -18.04
N GLN A 91 1.08 -0.74 -19.25
CA GLN A 91 0.63 -0.16 -20.52
C GLN A 91 -0.85 -0.49 -20.78
N MET A 92 -1.55 0.43 -21.44
CA MET A 92 -2.94 0.21 -21.86
C MET A 92 -3.03 -0.79 -23.02
N SER A 93 -2.07 -0.71 -23.95
CA SER A 93 -1.90 -1.63 -25.07
C SER A 93 -0.43 -1.65 -25.49
N LEU A 94 0.05 -2.78 -26.01
CA LEU A 94 1.42 -2.96 -26.52
C LEU A 94 1.55 -2.59 -28.00
N ASP A 95 0.45 -2.31 -28.70
CA ASP A 95 0.39 -1.94 -30.13
C ASP A 95 1.14 -0.64 -30.46
N LYS A 96 1.22 0.28 -29.49
CA LYS A 96 1.91 1.57 -29.64
C LYS A 96 3.42 1.40 -29.58
N ALA A 97 4.13 2.29 -30.29
CA ALA A 97 5.58 2.41 -30.23
C ALA A 97 6.03 2.77 -28.82
N GLY A 98 6.36 1.75 -28.04
CA GLY A 98 6.89 1.82 -26.69
C GLY A 98 7.83 0.65 -26.46
N PRO A 99 8.66 0.71 -25.42
CA PRO A 99 9.51 -0.41 -25.10
C PRO A 99 8.63 -1.60 -24.67
N ARG A 100 9.00 -2.80 -25.13
CA ARG A 100 8.31 -4.06 -24.81
C ARG A 100 9.25 -4.93 -24.00
N TRP A 101 8.77 -5.44 -22.87
CA TRP A 101 9.53 -6.39 -22.06
C TRP A 101 9.07 -7.82 -22.38
N PRO A 102 9.98 -8.81 -22.38
CA PRO A 102 9.59 -10.22 -22.44
C PRO A 102 8.55 -10.56 -21.37
N GLY A 103 7.44 -11.19 -21.76
CA GLY A 103 6.36 -11.57 -20.85
C GLY A 103 5.51 -10.42 -20.32
N GLU A 104 5.71 -9.17 -20.77
CA GLU A 104 4.83 -8.07 -20.37
C GLU A 104 3.43 -8.25 -20.97
N ILE A 105 2.42 -8.10 -20.12
CA ILE A 105 1.02 -7.97 -20.54
C ILE A 105 0.56 -6.52 -20.38
N SER A 106 -0.23 -6.04 -21.34
CA SER A 106 -1.00 -4.80 -21.20
C SER A 106 -2.37 -5.06 -20.60
N VAL A 107 -3.06 -3.98 -20.23
CA VAL A 107 -4.47 -4.05 -19.82
C VAL A 107 -5.33 -4.70 -20.90
N ARG A 108 -5.08 -4.38 -22.17
CA ARG A 108 -5.82 -4.95 -23.29
C ARG A 108 -5.60 -6.45 -23.42
N ASP A 109 -4.36 -6.92 -23.25
CA ASP A 109 -4.05 -8.35 -23.31
C ASP A 109 -4.76 -9.11 -22.17
N TRP A 110 -4.75 -8.54 -20.97
CA TRP A 110 -5.46 -9.11 -19.82
C TRP A 110 -6.97 -9.13 -20.02
N LEU A 111 -7.57 -8.05 -20.52
CA LEU A 111 -9.00 -8.01 -20.86
C LEU A 111 -9.36 -9.02 -21.96
N ALA A 112 -8.50 -9.20 -22.96
CA ALA A 112 -8.74 -10.16 -24.02
C ALA A 112 -8.73 -11.61 -23.51
N ALA A 113 -7.88 -11.91 -22.54
CA ALA A 113 -7.79 -13.23 -21.91
C ALA A 113 -8.95 -13.49 -20.92
N GLU A 114 -9.20 -12.56 -20.00
CA GLU A 114 -10.11 -12.78 -18.86
C GLU A 114 -11.54 -12.27 -19.11
N HIS A 115 -11.72 -11.29 -20.00
CA HIS A 115 -12.99 -10.62 -20.26
C HIS A 115 -13.22 -10.38 -21.76
N PRO A 116 -13.23 -11.44 -22.60
CA PRO A 116 -13.37 -11.31 -24.05
C PRO A 116 -14.66 -10.62 -24.48
N GLU A 117 -15.70 -10.59 -23.63
CA GLU A 117 -16.93 -9.84 -23.86
C GLU A 117 -16.72 -8.32 -23.99
N THR A 118 -15.58 -7.80 -23.54
CA THR A 118 -15.23 -6.38 -23.67
C THR A 118 -14.64 -6.04 -25.03
N LEU A 119 -14.32 -7.03 -25.87
CA LEU A 119 -13.65 -6.84 -27.16
C LEU A 119 -14.61 -6.45 -28.29
N THR A 120 -14.16 -5.58 -29.18
CA THR A 120 -14.82 -5.28 -30.45
C THR A 120 -14.71 -6.46 -31.43
N GLU A 121 -15.41 -6.37 -32.56
CA GLU A 121 -15.30 -7.33 -33.66
C GLU A 121 -13.86 -7.43 -34.20
N ASP A 122 -13.10 -6.33 -34.11
CA ASP A 122 -11.68 -6.28 -34.47
C ASP A 122 -10.74 -6.81 -33.37
N GLY A 123 -11.28 -7.35 -32.28
CA GLY A 123 -10.52 -7.87 -31.14
C GLY A 123 -10.01 -6.80 -30.17
N GLU A 124 -10.50 -5.56 -30.27
CA GLU A 124 -10.00 -4.44 -29.47
C GLU A 124 -10.83 -4.19 -28.21
N ALA A 125 -10.18 -4.12 -27.05
CA ALA A 125 -10.91 -3.84 -25.80
C ALA A 125 -11.57 -2.45 -25.82
N ARG A 126 -12.87 -2.39 -25.50
CA ARG A 126 -13.66 -1.14 -25.40
C ARG A 126 -13.36 -0.35 -24.12
N LEU A 127 -12.12 0.13 -24.00
CA LEU A 127 -11.70 1.02 -22.92
C LEU A 127 -12.40 2.38 -23.03
N CYS A 128 -13.10 2.79 -21.97
CA CYS A 128 -13.92 4.00 -21.97
C CYS A 128 -13.15 5.26 -21.57
N HIS A 129 -12.01 5.11 -20.91
CA HIS A 129 -11.05 6.18 -20.60
C HIS A 129 -9.65 5.58 -20.48
N ASN A 130 -8.64 6.42 -20.26
CA ASN A 130 -7.27 5.98 -20.07
C ASN A 130 -6.73 6.47 -18.72
N LEU A 131 -5.75 5.73 -18.20
CA LEU A 131 -4.85 6.17 -17.14
C LEU A 131 -3.43 6.29 -17.71
N ASP A 132 -2.60 7.13 -17.10
CA ASP A 132 -1.17 7.15 -17.43
C ASP A 132 -0.53 5.80 -17.07
N PHE A 133 0.56 5.44 -17.78
CA PHE A 133 1.33 4.21 -17.54
C PHE A 133 1.62 3.97 -16.04
N ALA A 134 2.16 4.98 -15.37
CA ALA A 134 2.58 4.91 -13.96
C ALA A 134 1.42 5.09 -12.95
N THR A 135 0.22 5.49 -13.38
CA THR A 135 -0.93 5.65 -12.47
C THR A 135 -1.64 4.32 -12.28
N SER A 136 -1.94 3.92 -11.04
CA SER A 136 -2.75 2.72 -10.77
C SER A 136 -4.21 3.10 -10.50
N GLY A 137 -5.11 2.11 -10.44
CA GLY A 137 -6.50 2.30 -10.01
C GLY A 137 -7.55 1.98 -11.06
N VAL A 138 -8.78 2.43 -10.78
CA VAL A 138 -9.99 2.09 -11.52
C VAL A 138 -9.91 2.53 -12.98
N LEU A 139 -10.22 1.57 -13.86
CA LEU A 139 -10.35 1.76 -15.29
C LEU A 139 -11.58 1.01 -15.82
N ILE A 140 -12.37 1.60 -16.71
CA ILE A 140 -13.58 0.97 -17.23
C ILE A 140 -13.40 0.41 -18.65
N ALA A 141 -13.77 -0.85 -18.84
CA ALA A 141 -14.02 -1.47 -20.13
C ALA A 141 -15.51 -1.79 -20.30
N ALA A 142 -16.11 -1.41 -21.42
CA ALA A 142 -17.52 -1.68 -21.70
C ALA A 142 -17.71 -3.02 -22.42
N LYS A 143 -18.79 -3.73 -22.08
CA LYS A 143 -19.16 -5.01 -22.72
C LYS A 143 -19.92 -4.85 -24.03
N SER A 144 -20.39 -3.64 -24.34
CA SER A 144 -21.13 -3.35 -25.57
C SER A 144 -20.90 -1.92 -26.05
N HIS A 145 -21.22 -1.66 -27.32
CA HIS A 145 -21.20 -0.30 -27.89
C HIS A 145 -22.16 0.64 -27.14
N VAL A 146 -23.32 0.13 -26.72
CA VAL A 146 -24.33 0.86 -25.96
C VAL A 146 -23.78 1.32 -24.60
N ALA A 147 -23.13 0.42 -23.87
CA ALA A 147 -22.50 0.73 -22.59
C ALA A 147 -21.30 1.70 -22.77
N ALA A 148 -20.47 1.47 -23.79
CA ALA A 148 -19.34 2.36 -24.10
C ALA A 148 -19.80 3.79 -24.37
N ALA A 149 -20.89 3.96 -25.12
CA ALA A 149 -21.46 5.26 -25.43
C ALA A 149 -22.00 5.98 -24.18
N ASP A 150 -22.64 5.26 -23.27
CA ASP A 150 -23.19 5.82 -22.02
C ASP A 150 -22.09 6.21 -21.03
N VAL A 151 -21.09 5.35 -20.81
CA VAL A 151 -19.91 5.70 -20.01
C VAL A 151 -19.21 6.92 -20.60
N SER A 152 -18.98 6.93 -21.92
CA SER A 152 -18.32 8.06 -22.61
C SER A 152 -19.11 9.36 -22.47
N ARG A 153 -20.45 9.30 -22.45
CA ARG A 153 -21.32 10.46 -22.20
C ARG A 153 -21.04 11.04 -20.82
N CYS A 154 -20.99 10.22 -19.77
CA CYS A 154 -20.68 10.68 -18.42
C CYS A 154 -19.34 11.43 -18.32
N PHE A 155 -18.31 11.00 -19.06
CA PHE A 155 -17.03 11.72 -19.11
C PHE A 155 -17.08 13.01 -19.94
N ARG A 156 -17.75 12.98 -21.11
CA ARG A 156 -17.89 14.16 -21.98
C ARG A 156 -18.68 15.29 -21.30
N ASP A 157 -19.77 14.92 -20.64
CA ASP A 157 -20.72 15.84 -20.03
C ASP A 157 -20.33 16.21 -18.58
N ARG A 158 -19.16 15.74 -18.12
CA ARG A 158 -18.60 15.97 -16.77
C ARG A 158 -19.51 15.51 -15.63
N LEU A 159 -20.29 14.45 -15.87
CA LEU A 159 -21.11 13.80 -14.85
C LEU A 159 -20.30 12.80 -14.00
N ALA A 160 -19.13 12.38 -14.49
CA ALA A 160 -18.25 11.46 -13.79
C ALA A 160 -17.61 12.09 -12.54
N ARG A 161 -17.91 11.55 -11.35
CA ARG A 161 -17.23 11.90 -10.11
C ARG A 161 -16.03 10.99 -9.93
N LYS A 162 -14.83 11.56 -10.05
CA LYS A 162 -13.56 10.83 -9.94
C LYS A 162 -12.89 11.16 -8.62
N VAL A 163 -12.45 10.15 -7.89
CA VAL A 163 -11.67 10.30 -6.67
C VAL A 163 -10.29 9.71 -6.92
N TYR A 164 -9.27 10.55 -6.84
CA TYR A 164 -7.88 10.13 -6.89
C TYR A 164 -7.24 10.31 -5.52
N CYS A 165 -6.24 9.49 -5.23
CA CYS A 165 -5.39 9.61 -4.06
C CYS A 165 -3.94 9.82 -4.53
N ALA A 166 -3.23 10.76 -3.91
CA ALA A 166 -1.81 10.99 -4.16
C ALA A 166 -1.03 11.09 -2.86
N LEU A 167 0.12 10.43 -2.79
CA LEU A 167 1.12 10.70 -1.76
C LEU A 167 2.07 11.78 -2.29
N VAL A 168 2.18 12.90 -1.58
CA VAL A 168 2.96 14.07 -2.01
C VAL A 168 4.01 14.44 -0.98
N PHE A 169 5.09 15.11 -1.42
CA PHE A 169 6.08 15.67 -0.52
C PHE A 169 5.56 16.91 0.22
N GLY A 170 5.97 17.02 1.48
CA GLY A 170 5.67 18.15 2.37
C GLY A 170 4.27 18.12 2.97
N HIS A 171 4.02 19.07 3.86
CA HIS A 171 2.72 19.28 4.52
C HIS A 171 2.05 20.54 3.98
N PRO A 172 0.93 20.43 3.26
CA PRO A 172 0.14 21.60 2.90
C PRO A 172 -0.34 22.34 4.15
N SER A 173 -0.32 23.68 4.10
CA SER A 173 -0.81 24.55 5.18
C SER A 173 -2.33 24.70 5.23
N TRP A 174 -3.03 24.13 4.25
CA TRP A 174 -4.48 24.15 4.08
C TRP A 174 -5.07 22.74 4.20
N GLU A 175 -6.34 22.62 4.58
CA GLU A 175 -7.06 21.33 4.61
C GLU A 175 -7.76 21.02 3.29
N ALA A 176 -8.24 22.05 2.60
CA ALA A 176 -8.83 21.93 1.27
C ALA A 176 -8.48 23.15 0.41
N THR A 177 -8.37 22.93 -0.90
CA THR A 177 -8.14 24.00 -1.88
C THR A 177 -8.69 23.58 -3.24
N GLN A 178 -8.79 24.55 -4.16
CA GLN A 178 -9.08 24.31 -5.56
C GLN A 178 -7.93 24.84 -6.41
N TRP A 179 -7.46 24.01 -7.32
CA TRP A 179 -6.46 24.39 -8.31
C TRP A 179 -7.15 24.57 -9.67
N ASP A 180 -7.07 25.79 -10.21
CA ASP A 180 -7.56 26.16 -11.53
C ASP A 180 -6.39 26.70 -12.37
N ASP A 181 -5.72 25.78 -13.05
CA ASP A 181 -4.54 26.07 -13.85
C ASP A 181 -4.83 25.85 -15.34
N ARG A 182 -3.89 26.25 -16.19
CA ARG A 182 -3.98 26.07 -17.64
C ARG A 182 -2.84 25.22 -18.13
N ILE A 183 -3.15 24.05 -18.68
CA ILE A 183 -2.18 23.05 -19.11
C ILE A 183 -2.01 23.09 -20.63
N MET A 184 -0.75 23.11 -21.07
CA MET A 184 -0.39 22.92 -22.47
C MET A 184 0.72 21.88 -22.63
N GLU A 185 0.84 21.34 -23.83
CA GLU A 185 1.98 20.52 -24.18
C GLU A 185 3.25 21.35 -24.16
N ASN A 186 4.29 20.82 -23.51
CA ASN A 186 5.62 21.39 -23.56
C ASN A 186 6.25 20.88 -24.86
N GLY A 187 6.71 21.75 -25.77
CA GLY A 187 7.18 21.38 -27.11
C GLY A 187 8.32 20.35 -27.17
N ARG A 188 8.83 19.90 -26.02
CA ARG A 188 9.64 18.69 -25.84
C ARG A 188 8.71 17.49 -25.58
N ARG A 189 8.73 16.55 -26.52
CA ARG A 189 7.96 15.30 -26.58
C ARG A 189 7.62 14.74 -25.17
N PHE A 190 6.33 14.55 -24.91
CA PHE A 190 5.71 13.88 -23.73
C PHE A 190 5.58 14.67 -22.42
N LYS A 191 6.24 15.82 -22.20
CA LYS A 191 6.02 16.63 -20.99
C LYS A 191 4.89 17.64 -21.17
N GLN A 192 4.16 17.93 -20.11
CA GLN A 192 3.16 19.00 -20.08
C GLN A 192 3.71 20.17 -19.23
N ARG A 193 3.10 21.35 -19.33
CA ARG A 193 3.45 22.51 -18.49
C ARG A 193 2.25 23.40 -18.19
N ILE A 194 2.31 24.13 -17.08
CA ILE A 194 1.37 25.23 -16.80
C ILE A 194 1.74 26.44 -17.67
N SER A 195 0.74 27.05 -18.30
CA SER A 195 0.90 28.21 -19.17
C SER A 195 -0.44 28.91 -19.42
N GLY A 196 -0.46 30.24 -19.42
CA GLY A 196 -1.67 31.03 -19.69
C GLY A 196 -2.36 30.71 -21.03
N GLY A 197 -1.59 30.30 -22.04
CA GLY A 197 -2.12 29.85 -23.34
C GLY A 197 -2.67 28.42 -23.36
N GLY A 198 -2.62 27.70 -22.24
CA GLY A 198 -3.08 26.32 -22.14
C GLY A 198 -4.59 26.16 -22.09
N LYS A 199 -5.04 24.90 -21.97
CA LYS A 199 -6.43 24.55 -21.75
C LYS A 199 -6.71 24.53 -20.25
N ALA A 200 -7.87 25.04 -19.84
CA ALA A 200 -8.30 25.02 -18.44
C ALA A 200 -8.29 23.59 -17.87
N ALA A 201 -7.77 23.49 -16.65
CA ALA A 201 -7.60 22.28 -15.87
C ALA A 201 -7.95 22.59 -14.41
N GLN A 202 -9.03 21.99 -13.91
CA GLN A 202 -9.53 22.26 -12.56
C GLN A 202 -9.55 20.98 -11.73
N THR A 203 -9.10 21.08 -10.49
CA THR A 203 -9.01 19.98 -9.52
C THR A 203 -9.31 20.50 -8.11
N ASP A 204 -10.30 19.93 -7.44
CA ASP A 204 -10.44 20.15 -5.99
C ASP A 204 -9.52 19.20 -5.24
N VAL A 205 -9.00 19.66 -4.11
CA VAL A 205 -7.99 18.94 -3.32
C VAL A 205 -8.35 19.00 -1.85
N VAL A 206 -8.25 17.87 -1.18
CA VAL A 206 -8.47 17.75 0.27
C VAL A 206 -7.30 16.98 0.87
N VAL A 207 -6.76 17.46 1.98
CA VAL A 207 -5.75 16.74 2.75
C VAL A 207 -6.43 15.59 3.48
N GLY A 208 -6.09 14.36 3.11
CA GLY A 208 -6.54 13.17 3.82
C GLY A 208 -5.73 12.95 5.09
N ALA A 209 -4.41 13.11 5.01
CA ALA A 209 -3.54 12.99 6.17
C ALA A 209 -2.19 13.67 5.93
N ARG A 210 -1.56 14.11 7.02
CA ARG A 210 -0.14 14.51 7.06
C ARG A 210 0.65 13.45 7.82
N GLY A 211 1.92 13.31 7.51
CA GLY A 211 2.75 12.27 8.09
C GLY A 211 4.16 12.25 7.53
N VAL A 212 4.80 11.09 7.55
CA VAL A 212 6.17 10.90 7.07
C VAL A 212 6.29 9.67 6.19
N LEU A 213 7.27 9.70 5.29
CA LEU A 213 7.67 8.53 4.52
C LEU A 213 8.48 7.58 5.41
N ARG A 214 8.35 6.27 5.21
CA ARG A 214 8.99 5.23 6.04
C ARG A 214 10.06 4.42 5.30
N VAL A 215 10.23 4.63 4.00
CA VAL A 215 11.02 3.74 3.14
C VAL A 215 12.14 4.48 2.40
N GLY A 216 13.21 3.74 2.15
CA GLY A 216 14.38 4.17 1.39
C GLY A 216 14.99 5.47 1.89
N GLN A 217 15.58 6.23 0.98
CA GLN A 217 16.25 7.50 1.29
C GLN A 217 15.29 8.63 1.68
N HIS A 218 13.99 8.45 1.48
CA HIS A 218 12.99 9.42 1.91
C HIS A 218 12.47 9.15 3.33
N ALA A 219 12.92 8.10 4.01
CA ALA A 219 12.50 7.80 5.37
C ALA A 219 12.64 9.02 6.31
N GLY A 220 11.58 9.32 7.06
CA GLY A 220 11.47 10.47 7.95
C GLY A 220 11.10 11.80 7.26
N ARG A 221 11.05 11.85 5.93
CA ARG A 221 10.68 13.07 5.19
C ARG A 221 9.18 13.32 5.29
N GLU A 222 8.80 14.58 5.48
CA GLU A 222 7.40 15.01 5.49
C GLU A 222 6.68 14.64 4.18
N ALA A 223 5.50 14.05 4.33
CA ALA A 223 4.60 13.75 3.23
C ALA A 223 3.15 13.90 3.64
N SER A 224 2.27 14.01 2.65
CA SER A 224 0.82 14.08 2.85
C SER A 224 0.09 13.18 1.87
N LEU A 225 -0.99 12.58 2.34
CA LEU A 225 -1.98 11.92 1.50
C LEU A 225 -3.03 12.95 1.09
N LEU A 226 -3.20 13.15 -0.21
CA LEU A 226 -4.17 14.06 -0.79
C LEU A 226 -5.27 13.29 -1.53
N TRP A 227 -6.52 13.69 -1.30
CA TRP A 227 -7.64 13.35 -2.16
C TRP A 227 -7.78 14.42 -3.25
N LEU A 228 -7.90 13.98 -4.50
CA LEU A 228 -7.91 14.82 -5.69
C LEU A 228 -9.19 14.53 -6.50
N PHE A 229 -9.96 15.57 -6.80
CA PHE A 229 -11.22 15.50 -7.52
C PHE A 229 -11.13 16.32 -8.81
N PRO A 230 -10.61 15.74 -9.91
CA PRO A 230 -10.42 16.47 -11.15
C PRO A 230 -11.74 16.71 -11.87
N HIS A 231 -12.08 17.97 -12.16
CA HIS A 231 -13.24 18.35 -12.99
C HIS A 231 -12.97 18.18 -14.49
N THR A 232 -11.70 18.21 -14.86
CA THR A 232 -11.21 18.01 -16.24
C THR A 232 -10.36 16.74 -16.34
N GLY A 233 -9.93 16.38 -17.55
CA GLY A 233 -9.09 15.22 -17.81
C GLY A 233 -7.93 15.55 -18.74
N ARG A 234 -7.10 16.54 -18.38
CA ARG A 234 -5.91 16.87 -19.17
C ARG A 234 -4.81 15.85 -18.92
N ARG A 235 -3.98 15.61 -19.93
CA ARG A 235 -2.82 14.72 -19.80
C ARG A 235 -1.94 15.20 -18.65
N HIS A 236 -1.52 14.27 -17.78
CA HIS A 236 -0.69 14.55 -16.61
C HIS A 236 -1.25 15.63 -15.66
N GLN A 237 -2.56 15.91 -15.68
CA GLN A 237 -3.15 17.03 -14.94
C GLN A 237 -2.81 17.03 -13.45
N LEU A 238 -3.12 15.94 -12.76
CA LEU A 238 -2.91 15.82 -11.30
C LEU A 238 -1.43 15.93 -10.95
N ARG A 239 -0.58 15.24 -11.72
CA ARG A 239 0.89 15.27 -11.56
C ARG A 239 1.45 16.68 -11.68
N LEU A 240 1.00 17.43 -12.69
CA LEU A 240 1.40 18.81 -12.91
C LEU A 240 0.87 19.74 -11.83
N HIS A 241 -0.41 19.65 -11.46
CA HIS A 241 -0.96 20.50 -10.41
C HIS A 241 -0.19 20.29 -9.10
N CYS A 242 -0.02 19.03 -8.68
CA CYS A 242 0.75 18.67 -7.49
C CYS A 242 2.17 19.27 -7.54
N SER A 243 2.90 19.08 -8.63
CA SER A 243 4.24 19.65 -8.80
C SER A 243 4.26 21.18 -8.81
N HIS A 244 3.31 21.82 -9.54
CA HIS A 244 3.22 23.27 -9.67
C HIS A 244 2.92 23.96 -8.33
N HIS A 245 2.04 23.36 -7.53
CA HIS A 245 1.66 23.83 -6.20
C HIS A 245 2.61 23.32 -5.11
N GLN A 246 3.86 22.99 -5.45
CA GLN A 246 4.94 22.63 -4.52
C GLN A 246 4.69 21.37 -3.66
N HIS A 247 3.79 20.50 -4.12
CA HIS A 247 3.45 19.24 -3.48
C HIS A 247 3.59 18.10 -4.49
N ALA A 248 4.79 17.95 -5.06
CA ALA A 248 5.04 16.96 -6.09
C ALA A 248 4.77 15.53 -5.58
N ILE A 249 4.22 14.69 -6.47
CA ILE A 249 3.85 13.30 -6.14
C ILE A 249 5.11 12.48 -5.91
N VAL A 250 5.11 11.71 -4.82
CA VAL A 250 6.17 10.77 -4.46
C VAL A 250 6.31 9.71 -5.55
N GLY A 251 7.54 9.50 -6.01
CA GLY A 251 7.89 8.61 -7.12
C GLY A 251 7.52 9.11 -8.52
N ASP A 252 7.17 10.39 -8.69
CA ASP A 252 7.00 10.97 -10.03
C ASP A 252 8.35 11.33 -10.66
N ALA A 253 8.92 10.37 -11.41
CA ALA A 253 10.19 10.56 -12.11
C ALA A 253 10.19 11.68 -13.18
N THR A 254 9.04 12.22 -13.57
CA THR A 254 8.94 13.26 -14.63
C THR A 254 8.93 14.68 -14.08
N TYR A 255 8.15 14.91 -13.02
CA TYR A 255 7.88 16.24 -12.46
C TYR A 255 8.45 16.44 -11.06
N ALA A 256 8.72 15.37 -10.30
CA ALA A 256 9.45 15.43 -9.04
C ALA A 256 10.94 15.04 -9.21
N GLU A 257 11.28 14.44 -10.36
CA GLU A 257 12.59 13.80 -10.60
C GLU A 257 12.94 12.72 -9.56
N ASP A 258 11.91 12.21 -8.88
CA ASP A 258 12.05 11.19 -7.85
C ASP A 258 12.10 9.79 -8.48
N LYS A 259 13.30 9.23 -8.52
CA LYS A 259 13.58 7.88 -9.03
C LYS A 259 13.89 6.87 -7.91
N LEU A 260 13.81 7.31 -6.65
CA LEU A 260 14.18 6.51 -5.48
C LEU A 260 13.03 5.59 -5.03
N MET A 261 11.81 5.93 -5.44
CA MET A 261 10.61 5.14 -5.18
C MET A 261 10.34 4.18 -6.33
N TYR A 262 9.85 2.98 -6.01
CA TYR A 262 9.61 1.96 -7.03
C TYR A 262 8.44 2.27 -7.98
N ARG A 263 7.57 3.20 -7.60
CA ARG A 263 6.38 3.61 -8.34
C ARG A 263 6.02 5.05 -8.06
N MET A 264 5.21 5.63 -8.93
CA MET A 264 4.46 6.84 -8.61
C MET A 264 3.26 6.50 -7.70
N PHE A 265 3.13 7.24 -6.60
CA PHE A 265 2.02 7.11 -5.65
C PHE A 265 0.86 8.03 -6.04
N LEU A 266 0.31 7.78 -7.23
CA LEU A 266 -0.96 8.34 -7.70
C LEU A 266 -1.91 7.19 -8.05
N HIS A 267 -3.12 7.26 -7.53
CA HIS A 267 -4.10 6.20 -7.62
C HIS A 267 -5.49 6.73 -7.99
N ALA A 268 -6.15 6.13 -8.99
CA ALA A 268 -7.56 6.35 -9.28
C ALA A 268 -8.41 5.50 -8.32
N ALA A 269 -8.66 6.04 -7.12
CA ALA A 269 -9.23 5.30 -6.00
C ALA A 269 -10.71 4.96 -6.16
N ALA A 270 -11.50 5.86 -6.77
CA ALA A 270 -12.92 5.58 -6.98
C ALA A 270 -13.54 6.36 -8.13
N LEU A 271 -14.67 5.85 -8.60
CA LEU A 271 -15.42 6.40 -9.71
C LEU A 271 -16.93 6.20 -9.51
N GLU A 272 -17.69 7.28 -9.71
CA GLU A 272 -19.16 7.25 -9.76
C GLU A 272 -19.64 7.79 -11.11
N LEU A 273 -20.50 7.02 -11.79
CA LEU A 273 -21.12 7.41 -13.07
C LEU A 273 -22.65 7.24 -12.99
N PRO A 274 -23.43 8.31 -13.25
CA PRO A 274 -24.87 8.19 -13.42
C PRO A 274 -25.20 7.66 -14.81
N LEU A 275 -25.06 6.34 -14.99
CA LEU A 275 -25.44 5.65 -16.22
C LEU A 275 -26.96 5.75 -16.44
N GLU A 276 -27.37 5.94 -17.69
CA GLU A 276 -28.78 6.06 -18.08
C GLU A 276 -29.34 4.75 -18.61
N ARG A 277 -28.48 3.89 -19.16
CA ARG A 277 -28.86 2.65 -19.85
C ARG A 277 -28.63 1.41 -18.98
N SER A 278 -28.12 1.60 -17.77
CA SER A 278 -27.91 0.57 -16.75
C SER A 278 -27.94 1.22 -15.36
N ASP A 279 -27.80 0.40 -14.32
CA ASP A 279 -27.67 0.92 -12.96
C ASP A 279 -26.50 1.92 -12.83
N PRO A 280 -26.63 2.95 -11.99
CA PRO A 280 -25.54 3.86 -11.68
C PRO A 280 -24.30 3.09 -11.24
N LEU A 281 -23.17 3.39 -11.86
CA LEU A 281 -21.92 2.72 -11.53
C LEU A 281 -21.28 3.42 -10.34
N ARG A 282 -20.95 2.66 -9.30
CA ARG A 282 -20.16 3.11 -8.17
C ARG A 282 -19.12 2.04 -7.85
N VAL A 283 -17.85 2.40 -7.97
CA VAL A 283 -16.74 1.45 -7.80
C VAL A 283 -15.57 2.14 -7.09
N ALA A 284 -14.93 1.40 -6.20
CA ALA A 284 -13.66 1.77 -5.59
C ALA A 284 -12.59 0.70 -5.87
N ASP A 285 -11.34 1.13 -5.83
CA ASP A 285 -10.15 0.30 -5.75
C ASP A 285 -9.37 0.72 -4.49
N PRO A 286 -9.40 -0.07 -3.41
CA PRO A 286 -8.81 0.32 -2.15
C PRO A 286 -7.28 0.42 -2.24
N LEU A 287 -6.67 1.31 -1.44
CA LEU A 287 -5.22 1.59 -1.50
C LEU A 287 -4.33 0.44 -0.97
N GLN A 288 -4.80 -0.36 -0.01
CA GLN A 288 -3.96 -1.38 0.65
C GLN A 288 -3.32 -2.40 -0.31
N PRO A 289 -4.05 -2.98 -1.29
CA PRO A 289 -3.45 -3.81 -2.34
C PRO A 289 -2.27 -3.16 -3.07
N HIS A 290 -2.22 -1.81 -3.11
CA HIS A 290 -1.24 -1.02 -3.85
C HIS A 290 0.00 -0.65 -3.04
N GLY A 291 0.14 -1.13 -1.80
CA GLY A 291 1.36 -0.97 -0.99
C GLY A 291 1.53 0.42 -0.38
N TRP A 292 0.46 1.10 0.01
CA TRP A 292 0.57 2.46 0.56
C TRP A 292 0.97 2.48 2.04
N SER A 293 0.54 1.47 2.80
CA SER A 293 0.71 1.39 4.26
C SER A 293 2.15 1.18 4.72
N HIS A 294 3.00 0.54 3.93
CA HIS A 294 4.41 0.38 4.26
C HIS A 294 5.23 1.65 3.96
N VAL A 295 4.73 2.52 3.08
CA VAL A 295 5.44 3.72 2.61
C VAL A 295 5.14 4.96 3.44
N PHE A 296 3.91 5.12 3.91
CA PHE A 296 3.44 6.32 4.59
C PHE A 296 2.95 6.03 6.00
N GLU A 297 3.53 6.73 6.98
CA GLU A 297 3.04 6.80 8.35
C GLU A 297 2.20 8.06 8.50
N SER A 298 0.90 7.91 8.74
CA SER A 298 0.07 9.06 9.07
C SER A 298 0.34 9.52 10.50
N GLY A 299 0.39 10.82 10.74
CA GLY A 299 0.41 11.39 12.08
C GLY A 299 -0.93 11.31 12.81
N GLY A 300 -1.96 10.71 12.22
CA GLY A 300 -3.29 10.57 12.81
C GLY A 300 -4.24 9.74 11.95
N SER A 301 -5.55 9.93 12.16
CA SER A 301 -6.55 9.29 11.31
C SER A 301 -6.58 9.90 9.91
N ILE A 302 -6.78 9.07 8.89
CA ILE A 302 -7.00 9.54 7.52
C ILE A 302 -8.43 10.08 7.40
N HIS A 303 -8.55 11.36 7.06
CA HIS A 303 -9.80 11.98 6.65
C HIS A 303 -10.22 11.42 5.29
N LEU A 304 -11.45 10.94 5.19
CA LEU A 304 -12.00 10.34 3.98
C LEU A 304 -12.92 11.33 3.24
N PRO A 305 -12.99 11.26 1.90
CA PRO A 305 -13.97 12.00 1.12
C PRO A 305 -15.41 11.62 1.49
N ASP A 306 -16.31 12.60 1.40
CA ASP A 306 -17.73 12.39 1.66
C ASP A 306 -18.32 11.26 0.79
N GLY A 307 -19.13 10.42 1.44
CA GLY A 307 -19.81 9.29 0.82
C GLY A 307 -18.98 8.01 0.74
N TRP A 308 -17.67 8.05 1.03
CA TRP A 308 -16.81 6.88 0.96
C TRP A 308 -16.37 6.38 2.34
N SER A 309 -16.42 5.07 2.55
CA SER A 309 -15.97 4.44 3.79
C SER A 309 -14.47 4.13 3.76
N SER A 310 -13.90 3.79 4.93
CA SER A 310 -12.52 3.30 5.02
C SER A 310 -12.34 1.98 4.28
N GLU A 311 -13.36 1.11 4.29
CA GLU A 311 -13.33 -0.15 3.56
C GLU A 311 -13.29 0.09 2.04
N ASP A 312 -14.06 1.05 1.53
CA ASP A 312 -14.07 1.37 0.10
C ASP A 312 -12.71 1.86 -0.39
N LEU A 313 -12.12 2.84 0.30
CA LEU A 313 -10.95 3.57 -0.20
C LEU A 313 -9.63 3.07 0.38
N LEU A 314 -9.61 2.59 1.61
CA LEU A 314 -8.40 2.07 2.25
C LEU A 314 -8.36 0.54 2.16
N GLY A 315 -9.49 -0.14 2.36
CA GLY A 315 -9.60 -1.60 2.35
C GLY A 315 -9.81 -2.20 3.75
N ALA A 316 -10.27 -3.45 3.80
CA ALA A 316 -10.58 -4.21 5.02
C ALA A 316 -9.33 -4.62 5.81
N SER A 317 -8.64 -3.63 6.42
CA SER A 317 -7.64 -3.74 7.51
C SER A 317 -7.10 -2.36 7.93
N SER A 318 -7.77 -1.25 7.61
CA SER A 318 -7.26 0.09 7.95
C SER A 318 -7.34 0.47 9.44
N ALA A 319 -7.72 -0.47 10.32
CA ALA A 319 -7.72 -0.27 11.76
C ALA A 319 -6.30 -0.09 12.34
N VAL A 320 -5.24 -0.30 11.56
CA VAL A 320 -3.85 -0.04 11.96
C VAL A 320 -3.10 0.69 10.84
N LEU A 321 -3.27 2.01 10.78
CA LEU A 321 -2.25 2.93 10.25
C LEU A 321 -1.61 3.69 11.44
N GLY A 322 -1.29 2.91 12.46
CA GLY A 322 -0.78 3.34 13.75
C GLY A 322 -0.50 2.07 14.55
N ASP A 323 0.56 1.38 14.17
CA ASP A 323 1.49 0.67 15.04
C ASP A 323 2.68 0.29 14.17
N GLY A 324 3.86 0.79 14.55
CA GLY A 324 5.04 0.80 13.73
C GLY A 324 5.45 -0.59 13.26
N TRP A 325 5.88 -0.67 11.99
CA TRP A 325 6.91 -1.66 11.69
C TRP A 325 8.17 -1.17 12.40
N SER A 326 8.42 -1.66 13.62
CA SER A 326 9.80 -1.76 14.07
C SER A 326 10.49 -2.72 13.11
N SER A 327 11.74 -2.41 12.78
CA SER A 327 12.61 -3.17 11.88
C SER A 327 12.97 -4.58 12.37
N GLU A 328 12.17 -5.19 13.26
CA GLU A 328 12.40 -6.51 13.85
C GLU A 328 11.42 -7.58 13.33
N ALA A 329 10.32 -7.22 12.66
CA ALA A 329 9.28 -8.19 12.24
C ALA A 329 9.62 -9.03 11.00
N LEU A 330 10.82 -8.90 10.40
CA LEU A 330 11.29 -9.76 9.31
C LEU A 330 12.17 -10.94 9.79
N LEU A 331 12.34 -11.11 11.11
CA LEU A 331 12.99 -12.28 11.71
C LEU A 331 11.99 -13.06 12.58
N GLY A 332 10.93 -13.54 11.95
CA GLY A 332 9.89 -14.37 12.54
C GLY A 332 9.87 -15.79 11.96
N ALA A 333 11.03 -16.43 11.83
CA ALA A 333 11.12 -17.89 11.80
C ALA A 333 12.03 -18.30 12.96
N SER A 334 11.41 -18.86 14.00
CA SER A 334 12.03 -19.59 15.11
C SER A 334 13.27 -18.96 15.76
N SER A 335 13.05 -18.43 16.96
CA SER A 335 14.05 -17.93 17.91
C SER A 335 15.35 -18.72 17.98
N ALA A 336 16.47 -18.00 17.96
CA ALA A 336 17.54 -18.13 18.97
C ALA A 336 18.31 -16.81 19.02
N VAL A 337 18.03 -15.99 20.03
CA VAL A 337 18.83 -14.82 20.40
C VAL A 337 20.10 -15.35 21.08
N LEU A 338 21.26 -15.14 20.46
CA LEU A 338 22.54 -15.15 21.15
C LEU A 338 22.95 -13.70 21.36
N GLY A 339 22.97 -13.28 22.62
CA GLY A 339 23.42 -11.95 23.04
C GLY A 339 24.93 -11.78 22.87
N ASP A 340 25.28 -10.57 22.44
CA ASP A 340 26.54 -9.84 22.54
C ASP A 340 27.87 -10.57 22.31
N GLY A 341 28.53 -10.16 21.21
CA GLY A 341 29.98 -9.96 21.21
C GLY A 341 30.84 -11.08 20.63
N TRP A 342 30.70 -11.42 19.34
CA TRP A 342 31.73 -12.14 18.59
C TRP A 342 31.84 -11.63 17.15
N SER A 343 33.09 -11.41 16.70
CA SER A 343 33.47 -10.99 15.35
C SER A 343 33.32 -12.12 14.31
N SER A 344 33.18 -11.72 13.05
CA SER A 344 32.77 -12.50 11.88
C SER A 344 33.78 -13.54 11.36
N GLU A 345 33.98 -14.68 12.02
CA GLU A 345 34.83 -15.74 11.43
C GLU A 345 34.53 -17.22 11.78
N ALA A 346 33.32 -17.58 12.23
CA ALA A 346 33.03 -19.00 12.52
C ALA A 346 31.56 -19.43 12.32
N LEU A 347 31.02 -19.38 11.11
CA LEU A 347 29.75 -20.06 10.78
C LEU A 347 29.73 -20.57 9.31
N LEU A 348 30.71 -21.41 8.97
CA LEU A 348 30.64 -22.33 7.83
C LEU A 348 30.96 -23.72 8.35
N GLY A 349 29.93 -24.48 8.75
CA GLY A 349 30.11 -25.86 9.17
C GLY A 349 28.97 -26.38 10.03
N ALA A 350 27.79 -26.58 9.42
CA ALA A 350 26.81 -27.62 9.76
C ALA A 350 25.45 -27.25 9.15
N SER A 351 25.28 -27.57 7.87
CA SER A 351 23.95 -27.74 7.30
C SER A 351 23.55 -29.22 7.48
N SER A 352 22.23 -29.46 7.53
CA SER A 352 21.57 -30.76 7.37
C SER A 352 21.46 -31.70 8.58
N ALA A 353 20.29 -31.71 9.23
CA ALA A 353 19.64 -32.94 9.67
C ALA A 353 18.11 -32.81 9.57
N VAL A 354 17.55 -33.61 8.66
CA VAL A 354 16.15 -33.73 8.27
C VAL A 354 15.33 -34.39 9.37
N LEU A 355 14.14 -33.86 9.68
CA LEU A 355 13.08 -34.61 10.38
C LEU A 355 12.40 -35.53 9.37
N GLY A 356 12.66 -36.83 9.47
CA GLY A 356 12.01 -37.89 8.71
C GLY A 356 11.55 -38.99 9.66
N GLU A 357 10.33 -39.47 9.40
CA GLU A 357 9.56 -40.45 10.15
C GLU A 357 10.30 -41.75 10.46
N THR A 358 9.90 -42.36 11.58
CA THR A 358 10.41 -43.62 12.13
C THR A 358 10.04 -44.83 11.27
N VAL A 359 11.02 -45.59 10.78
CA VAL A 359 10.91 -47.04 10.50
C VAL A 359 12.25 -47.75 10.81
N ASP A 360 12.13 -48.93 11.42
CA ASP A 360 13.12 -49.83 12.03
C ASP A 360 14.39 -50.18 11.22
N GLY A 361 15.54 -50.30 11.92
CA GLY A 361 16.76 -50.97 11.42
C GLY A 361 18.01 -50.73 12.30
N PRO A 362 18.98 -51.66 12.40
CA PRO A 362 19.66 -51.97 13.67
C PRO A 362 20.91 -51.14 14.03
N LYS A 363 21.09 -51.06 15.34
CA LYS A 363 22.20 -50.51 16.14
C LYS A 363 23.56 -51.09 15.78
N TRP A 364 24.47 -50.25 15.30
CA TRP A 364 25.90 -50.25 15.64
C TRP A 364 26.47 -48.88 15.26
N ALA A 365 27.46 -48.41 16.04
CA ALA A 365 28.08 -47.07 16.04
C ALA A 365 27.45 -46.02 16.98
N VAL A 366 27.39 -46.38 18.26
CA VAL A 366 27.63 -45.44 19.37
C VAL A 366 29.11 -45.58 19.73
N ALA A 367 29.89 -44.50 19.62
CA ALA A 367 31.06 -44.15 20.46
C ALA A 367 31.94 -43.11 19.76
N GLU A 368 31.70 -41.82 20.02
CA GLU A 368 32.72 -40.73 20.07
C GLU A 368 31.99 -39.38 20.18
N ALA A 369 31.50 -39.05 21.37
CA ALA A 369 31.09 -37.69 21.73
C ALA A 369 31.00 -37.53 23.26
N ALA A 370 31.94 -38.14 24.00
CA ALA A 370 31.95 -38.13 25.47
C ALA A 370 33.16 -37.40 26.09
N GLU A 371 34.01 -36.73 25.31
CA GLU A 371 35.21 -36.03 25.85
C GLU A 371 35.38 -34.62 25.27
N ALA A 372 34.45 -33.71 25.58
CA ALA A 372 34.69 -32.26 25.40
C ALA A 372 33.83 -31.38 26.34
N ALA A 373 33.47 -31.87 27.53
CA ALA A 373 32.66 -31.14 28.50
C ALA A 373 33.33 -31.04 29.88
N GLU A 374 34.65 -30.90 29.92
CA GLU A 374 35.38 -30.49 31.13
C GLU A 374 35.96 -29.10 30.93
N GLY A 375 35.45 -28.14 31.70
CA GLY A 375 36.12 -26.85 31.89
C GLY A 375 35.22 -25.63 31.80
N LEU A 376 34.14 -25.55 32.58
CA LEU A 376 33.57 -24.25 32.98
C LEU A 376 33.12 -24.32 34.44
N THR A 377 33.92 -23.68 35.29
CA THR A 377 33.73 -23.54 36.73
C THR A 377 32.61 -22.56 37.08
N LYS A 378 31.89 -22.97 38.11
CA LYS A 378 30.80 -22.36 38.89
C LYS A 378 30.99 -20.88 39.25
N VAL A 379 29.96 -20.05 39.06
CA VAL A 379 29.64 -18.88 39.91
C VAL A 379 28.15 -18.90 40.25
N ASP A 380 27.85 -18.68 41.51
CA ASP A 380 26.64 -19.03 42.25
C ASP A 380 25.37 -18.23 41.91
N GLY A 381 24.22 -18.91 42.01
CA GLY A 381 23.17 -18.46 42.92
C GLY A 381 21.88 -17.87 42.33
N MET A 382 20.98 -18.70 41.81
CA MET A 382 19.53 -18.61 42.16
C MET A 382 18.77 -19.86 41.69
N ARG A 383 18.04 -20.47 42.64
CA ARG A 383 17.24 -21.69 42.49
C ARG A 383 15.95 -21.43 41.68
N LEU A 384 15.70 -22.24 40.66
CA LEU A 384 14.35 -22.49 40.14
C LEU A 384 13.79 -23.72 40.88
N MET A 385 12.78 -23.48 41.72
CA MET A 385 11.92 -24.53 42.26
C MET A 385 10.97 -24.97 41.13
N ALA A 386 11.13 -26.20 40.67
CA ALA A 386 10.08 -26.90 39.94
C ALA A 386 9.06 -27.39 40.97
N ASP A 387 7.77 -27.16 40.73
CA ASP A 387 6.82 -28.19 41.15
C ASP A 387 5.73 -28.44 40.11
N LYS A 388 5.38 -29.72 40.10
CA LYS A 388 4.49 -30.45 39.25
C LYS A 388 3.05 -30.01 39.49
N GLU A 389 2.30 -29.78 38.41
CA GLU A 389 0.98 -30.39 38.26
C GLU A 389 0.53 -30.27 36.80
N ALA A 390 0.46 -31.41 36.14
CA ALA A 390 -0.10 -31.57 34.81
C ALA A 390 -1.48 -32.24 34.93
N LYS A 391 -2.37 -31.85 34.01
CA LYS A 391 -3.63 -32.49 33.58
C LYS A 391 -4.90 -32.11 34.35
N ALA A 392 -5.76 -31.34 33.69
CA ALA A 392 -7.05 -31.84 33.20
C ALA A 392 -7.81 -30.76 32.38
N PHE A 393 -8.69 -31.24 31.50
CA PHE A 393 -9.78 -30.54 30.79
C PHE A 393 -9.53 -29.94 29.40
N THR A 394 -9.74 -30.85 28.44
CA THR A 394 -10.34 -30.70 27.12
C THR A 394 -11.60 -29.81 27.04
N THR A 395 -11.66 -29.05 25.94
CA THR A 395 -12.82 -28.73 25.07
C THR A 395 -14.16 -28.34 25.73
N LYS A 396 -14.54 -27.06 25.59
CA LYS A 396 -15.94 -26.65 25.39
C LYS A 396 -16.05 -25.36 24.58
N ALA A 397 -16.61 -25.51 23.38
CA ALA A 397 -17.20 -24.45 22.60
C ALA A 397 -18.35 -23.78 23.39
N PHE A 398 -18.48 -22.47 23.29
CA PHE A 398 -19.69 -21.74 23.65
C PHE A 398 -20.16 -20.93 22.45
N THR A 399 -21.25 -21.40 21.87
CA THR A 399 -22.20 -20.67 21.03
C THR A 399 -22.96 -19.65 21.88
N MET A 400 -23.24 -18.47 21.33
CA MET A 400 -24.29 -17.56 21.79
C MET A 400 -25.04 -17.04 20.58
N GLU A 401 -26.21 -17.63 20.33
CA GLU A 401 -27.24 -17.10 19.43
C GLU A 401 -28.30 -16.34 20.25
N ALA A 402 -28.80 -15.27 19.61
CA ALA A 402 -30.15 -14.72 19.69
C ALA A 402 -30.70 -14.21 21.05
N PHE A 403 -30.79 -12.89 21.17
CA PHE A 403 -31.92 -12.22 21.80
C PHE A 403 -32.54 -11.21 20.82
N THR A 404 -33.75 -11.53 20.36
CA THR A 404 -34.65 -10.59 19.69
C THR A 404 -35.89 -10.39 20.55
N THR A 405 -36.16 -9.16 21.00
CA THR A 405 -37.50 -8.56 20.87
C THR A 405 -37.47 -7.02 21.02
N LYS A 406 -37.79 -6.35 19.92
CA LYS A 406 -38.55 -5.10 19.70
C LYS A 406 -38.41 -3.89 20.65
N ALA A 407 -38.05 -2.79 19.97
CA ALA A 407 -38.64 -1.44 20.03
C ALA A 407 -38.35 -0.57 21.26
N PHE A 408 -37.38 0.34 21.12
CA PHE A 408 -37.45 1.66 21.74
C PHE A 408 -36.96 2.75 20.77
N THR A 409 -37.79 3.77 20.64
CA THR A 409 -37.71 4.92 19.75
C THR A 409 -36.64 5.93 20.16
N MET A 410 -36.17 6.66 19.16
CA MET A 410 -35.07 7.61 19.19
C MET A 410 -35.51 8.96 19.78
N GLU A 411 -35.51 9.11 21.10
CA GLU A 411 -35.63 10.39 21.80
C GLU A 411 -35.04 10.23 23.21
N GLY A 412 -33.83 10.76 23.46
CA GLY A 412 -33.24 10.69 24.81
C GLY A 412 -31.71 10.67 24.94
N PHE A 413 -30.94 11.01 23.91
CA PHE A 413 -29.47 11.05 24.04
C PHE A 413 -28.81 12.29 23.40
N LEU A 414 -29.52 13.43 23.43
CA LEU A 414 -29.04 14.74 22.98
C LEU A 414 -29.09 15.84 24.08
N SER A 415 -28.91 15.47 25.37
CA SER A 415 -28.92 16.46 26.48
C SER A 415 -27.77 16.37 27.48
N MET A 416 -26.70 15.63 27.18
CA MET A 416 -25.47 15.57 27.98
C MET A 416 -24.34 15.48 26.96
N LEU A 417 -23.55 16.51 26.63
CA LEU A 417 -22.70 17.31 27.50
C LEU A 417 -22.21 18.53 26.69
N THR A 418 -22.72 19.72 27.00
CA THR A 418 -22.03 20.98 26.71
C THR A 418 -22.12 21.87 27.95
N PRO A 419 -20.98 22.26 28.54
CA PRO A 419 -20.90 23.47 29.36
C PRO A 419 -20.08 24.49 28.54
N GLY A 420 -20.58 25.66 28.13
CA GLY A 420 -21.61 26.50 28.75
C GLY A 420 -20.94 27.66 29.48
N ALA A 421 -20.49 28.68 28.74
CA ALA A 421 -20.06 29.95 29.29
C ALA A 421 -21.28 30.87 29.46
N VAL A 422 -21.67 31.15 30.71
CA VAL A 422 -22.49 32.31 31.06
C VAL A 422 -21.95 32.92 32.35
N LEU A 423 -21.38 34.12 32.21
CA LEU A 423 -21.01 35.04 33.30
C LEU A 423 -22.24 35.82 33.76
N ALA A 424 -22.49 35.87 35.08
CA ALA A 424 -22.49 37.11 35.88
C ALA A 424 -23.20 36.97 37.24
N LYS A 425 -22.62 37.68 38.23
CA LYS A 425 -23.12 38.06 39.58
C LYS A 425 -23.18 37.00 40.68
N ALA A 426 -22.08 36.91 41.44
CA ALA A 426 -21.98 37.48 42.79
C ALA A 426 -20.53 37.39 43.25
N GLY A 427 -19.99 38.48 43.80
CA GLY A 427 -18.56 38.62 44.07
C GLY A 427 -18.07 37.78 45.25
N LEU A 428 -16.79 37.44 45.19
CA LEU A 428 -15.78 37.60 46.25
C LEU A 428 -14.39 37.32 45.66
N SER A 429 -13.40 37.91 46.30
CA SER A 429 -12.09 38.36 45.79
C SER A 429 -10.93 37.37 45.85
N GLY A 430 -9.90 37.60 45.01
CA GLY A 430 -8.52 37.09 45.13
C GLY A 430 -8.33 35.69 44.51
N THR A 431 -7.30 35.36 43.72
CA THR A 431 -5.92 35.85 43.63
C THR A 431 -5.31 35.35 42.29
N THR A 432 -4.15 35.92 41.95
CA THR A 432 -3.33 35.90 40.73
C THR A 432 -2.80 34.57 40.17
N ALA A 433 -2.80 34.49 38.82
CA ALA A 433 -1.79 34.01 37.85
C ALA A 433 -0.91 32.76 38.10
N ALA A 434 -0.84 31.86 37.08
CA ALA A 434 0.42 31.44 36.43
C ALA A 434 0.19 30.53 35.20
N MET A 435 0.85 30.84 34.09
CA MET A 435 1.13 29.95 32.96
C MET A 435 2.16 28.88 33.34
N LEU A 436 1.92 27.61 33.01
CA LEU A 436 2.97 26.58 32.85
C LEU A 436 2.57 25.57 31.74
N LYS A 437 3.46 25.38 30.76
CA LYS A 437 3.62 24.17 29.90
C LYS A 437 4.85 23.40 30.43
N PRO A 438 5.18 22.17 29.96
CA PRO A 438 4.37 20.98 29.63
C PRO A 438 4.98 19.68 30.25
N GLY A 439 4.25 18.55 30.25
CA GLY A 439 4.88 17.21 30.27
C GLY A 439 4.34 16.15 31.24
N VAL A 440 4.06 14.97 30.67
CA VAL A 440 4.17 13.59 31.24
C VAL A 440 3.40 13.28 32.53
N LEU A 441 2.31 12.51 32.39
CA LEU A 441 1.72 11.74 33.50
C LEU A 441 2.14 10.26 33.36
N VAL A 442 3.06 9.83 34.22
CA VAL A 442 3.32 8.42 34.53
C VAL A 442 2.37 8.02 35.66
N ALA A 443 1.39 7.17 35.38
CA ALA A 443 0.56 6.57 36.42
C ALA A 443 1.23 5.29 36.95
N LYS A 444 1.80 5.37 38.15
CA LYS A 444 2.33 4.22 38.90
C LYS A 444 1.21 3.72 39.82
N ALA A 445 0.59 2.59 39.50
CA ALA A 445 -0.36 1.92 40.38
C ALA A 445 0.39 1.22 41.52
N GLY A 446 0.46 1.87 42.68
CA GLY A 446 0.93 1.27 43.92
C GLY A 446 -0.27 0.74 44.72
N VAL A 447 -0.42 -0.58 44.79
CA VAL A 447 -1.33 -1.26 45.71
C VAL A 447 -0.66 -1.31 47.07
N THR A 448 -1.32 -0.72 48.07
CA THR A 448 -1.24 -1.16 49.47
C THR A 448 -2.53 -0.75 50.17
N ALA A 449 -3.36 -1.74 50.49
CA ALA A 449 -4.39 -1.67 51.53
C ALA A 449 -3.77 -2.11 52.88
N PRO A 450 -4.42 -1.81 54.01
CA PRO A 450 -5.30 -2.83 54.61
C PRO A 450 -6.79 -2.56 54.41
#